data_AF-A0A7Y7NP33-F1
#
_entry.id   AF-A0A7Y7NP33-F1
#
_cell.length_a   1.000
_cell.length_b   1.000
_cell.length_c   1.000
_cell.angle_alpha   90.00
_cell.angle_beta   90.00
_cell.angle_gamma   90.00
#
_symmetry.space_group_name_H-M   'P 1'
#
loop_
_entity.id
_entity.type
_entity.pdbx_description
1 polymer ?
#
loop_
_entity_poly.entity_id
_entity_poly.type
_entity_poly.pdbx_seq_one_letter_code
_entity_poly.pdbx_strand_id
1 'polypeptide(L)'
;METNSPERELWILGLGERIDRGAVVCSYLAEAGYRARTAKIEELSTARPLGIVLDISPYSQDGWGILAALKSSPESRDIPVLPVFLSERGRIGGAFPVAGFFLTPINTDHLAEKLAVMGLSEDADEYDLQAMLVTRKGDEVFGKAMTDIGFTLLNAYSAKEGVAIATINHPFLIFTSFMLPDSSAFEFQERLKLYPQTRNIPFFVLLKDTTKEGERIAMSRSVESLVRKKELTKEEFLGCFRRK
;
A
#
# COMPACT_ATOMS: atom_id res chain seq x y z
N MET A 1 8.94 12.32 -34.84
CA MET A 1 9.17 10.89 -34.55
C MET A 1 8.66 10.65 -33.15
N GLU A 2 7.42 10.21 -33.02
CA GLU A 2 6.84 9.80 -31.74
C GLU A 2 7.57 8.55 -31.28
N THR A 3 8.35 8.67 -30.21
CA THR A 3 8.93 7.51 -29.53
C THR A 3 7.79 6.71 -28.94
N ASN A 4 7.37 5.67 -29.66
CA ASN A 4 6.40 4.67 -29.23
C ASN A 4 7.00 3.89 -28.05
N SER A 5 7.03 4.50 -26.87
CA SER A 5 7.19 3.75 -25.62
C SER A 5 6.06 2.73 -25.59
N PRO A 6 6.33 1.44 -25.37
CA PRO A 6 5.25 0.46 -25.24
C PRO A 6 4.33 0.97 -24.13
N GLU A 7 3.09 1.31 -24.50
CA GLU A 7 2.06 1.85 -23.59
C GLU A 7 1.96 0.88 -22.39
N ARG A 8 2.55 1.26 -21.25
CA ARG A 8 2.63 0.37 -20.09
C ARG A 8 1.20 0.11 -19.60
N GLU A 9 0.90 -1.15 -19.33
CA GLU A 9 -0.42 -1.60 -18.89
C GLU A 9 -0.41 -1.92 -17.38
N LEU A 10 -1.59 -1.98 -16.76
CA LEU A 10 -1.76 -2.43 -15.38
C LEU A 10 -1.76 -3.96 -15.31
N TRP A 11 -1.04 -4.53 -14.35
CA TRP A 11 -1.01 -5.99 -14.15
C TRP A 11 -1.84 -6.39 -12.95
N ILE A 12 -2.65 -7.44 -13.10
CA ILE A 12 -3.38 -8.07 -12.00
C ILE A 12 -2.60 -9.31 -11.56
N LEU A 13 -2.08 -9.30 -10.33
CA LEU A 13 -1.28 -10.37 -9.74
C LEU A 13 -2.01 -11.06 -8.57
N GLY A 14 -1.50 -12.23 -8.14
CA GLY A 14 -2.02 -12.98 -6.99
C GLY A 14 -3.11 -13.99 -7.34
N LEU A 15 -3.40 -14.21 -8.62
CA LEU A 15 -4.51 -15.07 -9.06
C LEU A 15 -4.15 -16.57 -9.17
N GLY A 16 -2.85 -16.88 -9.29
CA GLY A 16 -2.35 -18.22 -9.60
C GLY A 16 -2.98 -18.77 -10.87
N GLU A 17 -3.47 -20.01 -10.80
CA GLU A 17 -4.13 -20.67 -11.94
C GLU A 17 -5.57 -20.17 -12.17
N ARG A 18 -6.15 -19.40 -11.24
CA ARG A 18 -7.50 -18.83 -11.33
C ARG A 18 -7.49 -17.45 -11.99
N ILE A 19 -6.93 -17.36 -13.19
CA ILE A 19 -6.78 -16.10 -13.95
C ILE A 19 -8.14 -15.45 -14.27
N ASP A 20 -9.21 -16.24 -14.34
CA ASP A 20 -10.59 -15.80 -14.56
C ASP A 20 -11.09 -14.84 -13.47
N ARG A 21 -10.57 -14.96 -12.24
CA ARG A 21 -10.88 -14.02 -11.13
C ARG A 21 -10.45 -12.58 -11.44
N GLY A 22 -9.52 -12.37 -12.37
CA GLY A 22 -9.09 -11.03 -12.79
C GLY A 22 -10.04 -10.36 -13.80
N ALA A 23 -10.98 -11.10 -14.39
CA ALA A 23 -11.78 -10.60 -15.52
C ALA A 23 -12.61 -9.35 -15.17
N VAL A 24 -13.22 -9.32 -13.98
CA VAL A 24 -14.01 -8.16 -13.52
C VAL A 24 -13.12 -6.92 -13.37
N VAL A 25 -11.94 -7.09 -12.78
CA VAL A 25 -10.95 -6.00 -12.61
C VAL A 25 -10.52 -5.46 -13.98
N CYS A 26 -10.15 -6.35 -14.90
CA CYS A 26 -9.77 -5.96 -16.27
C CYS A 26 -10.89 -5.22 -17.00
N SER A 27 -12.14 -5.69 -16.90
CA SER A 27 -13.30 -5.02 -17.51
C SER A 27 -13.47 -3.60 -16.98
N TYR A 28 -13.43 -3.44 -15.65
CA TYR A 28 -13.61 -2.12 -15.03
C TYR A 28 -12.50 -1.16 -15.46
N LEU A 29 -11.25 -1.62 -15.49
CA LEU A 29 -10.11 -0.82 -15.93
C LEU A 29 -10.19 -0.44 -17.42
N ALA A 30 -10.60 -1.37 -18.28
CA ALA A 30 -10.79 -1.13 -19.71
C ALA A 30 -11.86 -0.05 -19.96
N GLU A 31 -12.98 -0.12 -19.24
CA GLU A 31 -14.04 0.90 -19.31
C GLU A 31 -13.59 2.28 -18.81
N ALA A 32 -12.54 2.34 -17.99
CA ALA A 32 -11.89 3.57 -17.55
C ALA A 32 -10.73 4.03 -18.47
N GLY A 33 -10.50 3.34 -19.58
CA GLY A 33 -9.46 3.67 -20.56
C GLY A 33 -8.07 3.11 -20.23
N TYR A 34 -7.95 2.25 -19.23
CA TYR A 34 -6.69 1.58 -18.91
C TYR A 34 -6.57 0.26 -19.65
N ARG A 35 -5.36 -0.02 -20.18
CA ARG A 35 -5.01 -1.38 -20.58
C ARG A 35 -4.62 -2.17 -19.34
N ALA A 36 -5.20 -3.36 -19.18
CA ALA A 36 -4.91 -4.22 -18.04
C ALA A 36 -4.99 -5.70 -18.43
N ARG A 37 -4.14 -6.51 -17.79
CA ARG A 37 -4.14 -7.97 -17.96
C ARG A 37 -3.78 -8.69 -16.68
N THR A 38 -4.15 -9.97 -16.61
CA THR A 38 -3.61 -10.87 -15.59
C THR A 38 -2.16 -11.21 -15.93
N ALA A 39 -1.34 -11.36 -14.90
CA ALA A 39 0.07 -11.70 -15.04
C ALA A 39 0.54 -12.53 -13.85
N LYS A 40 1.72 -13.15 -13.99
CA LYS A 40 2.49 -13.74 -12.89
C LYS A 40 3.70 -12.86 -12.57
N ILE A 41 4.24 -12.99 -11.36
CA ILE A 41 5.36 -12.14 -10.90
C ILE A 41 6.62 -12.36 -11.74
N GLU A 42 6.83 -13.58 -12.25
CA GLU A 42 8.01 -13.97 -13.03
C GLU A 42 8.11 -13.18 -14.34
N GLU A 43 6.99 -12.69 -14.87
CA GLU A 43 6.94 -11.90 -16.10
C GLU A 43 7.62 -10.53 -15.96
N LEU A 44 7.84 -10.04 -14.72
CA LEU A 44 8.56 -8.79 -14.45
C LEU A 44 10.00 -8.81 -14.95
N SER A 45 10.58 -9.99 -15.13
CA SER A 45 11.91 -10.15 -15.73
C SER A 45 11.96 -9.74 -17.21
N THR A 46 10.81 -9.67 -17.89
CA THR A 46 10.71 -9.40 -19.33
C THR A 46 10.04 -8.07 -19.66
N ALA A 47 9.22 -7.54 -18.75
CA ALA A 47 8.48 -6.30 -18.96
C ALA A 47 8.16 -5.59 -17.64
N ARG A 48 8.01 -4.27 -17.69
CA ARG A 48 7.67 -3.45 -16.52
C ARG A 48 6.26 -2.85 -16.65
N PRO A 49 5.31 -3.19 -15.77
CA PRO A 49 3.95 -2.65 -15.81
C PRO A 49 3.91 -1.17 -15.41
N LEU A 50 2.78 -0.52 -15.73
CA LEU A 50 2.46 0.82 -15.25
C LEU A 50 2.23 0.83 -13.72
N GLY A 51 1.61 -0.24 -13.23
CA GLY A 51 1.24 -0.45 -11.84
C GLY A 51 0.64 -1.84 -11.67
N ILE A 52 0.55 -2.29 -10.42
CA ILE A 52 0.08 -3.64 -10.08
C ILE A 52 -1.18 -3.53 -9.23
N VAL A 53 -2.24 -4.21 -9.64
CA VAL A 53 -3.40 -4.52 -8.81
C VAL A 53 -3.17 -5.90 -8.21
N LEU A 54 -3.07 -5.99 -6.88
CA LEU A 54 -2.62 -7.20 -6.20
C LEU A 54 -3.73 -7.79 -5.33
N ASP A 55 -4.17 -9.01 -5.64
CA ASP A 55 -5.10 -9.73 -4.76
C ASP A 55 -4.38 -10.18 -3.49
N ILE A 56 -4.82 -9.65 -2.36
CA ILE A 56 -4.34 -10.01 -1.00
C ILE A 56 -5.42 -10.72 -0.17
N SER A 57 -6.48 -11.20 -0.82
CA SER A 57 -7.54 -11.98 -0.19
C SER A 57 -7.05 -13.37 0.26
N PRO A 58 -7.81 -14.07 1.11
CA PRO A 58 -7.57 -15.49 1.42
C PRO A 58 -7.64 -16.43 0.20
N TYR A 59 -8.16 -15.96 -0.94
CA TYR A 59 -8.26 -16.71 -2.18
C TYR A 59 -7.09 -16.42 -3.15
N SER A 60 -6.18 -15.53 -2.78
CA SER A 60 -4.94 -15.28 -3.52
C SER A 60 -4.01 -16.51 -3.46
N GLN A 61 -3.13 -16.66 -4.45
CA GLN A 61 -2.10 -17.71 -4.42
C GLN A 61 -1.06 -17.44 -3.32
N ASP A 62 -0.58 -16.19 -3.23
CA ASP A 62 0.25 -15.65 -2.12
C ASP A 62 0.42 -14.13 -2.29
N GLY A 63 -0.66 -13.37 -2.14
CA GLY A 63 -0.65 -11.92 -2.37
C GLY A 63 0.37 -11.18 -1.49
N TRP A 64 0.52 -11.60 -0.23
CA TRP A 64 1.46 -10.97 0.69
C TRP A 64 2.92 -11.32 0.38
N GLY A 65 3.21 -12.56 0.01
CA GLY A 65 4.54 -12.95 -0.45
C GLY A 65 4.93 -12.26 -1.74
N ILE A 66 3.99 -12.14 -2.70
CA ILE A 66 4.20 -11.35 -3.92
C ILE A 66 4.50 -9.89 -3.58
N LEU A 67 3.74 -9.28 -2.67
CA LEU A 67 3.99 -7.89 -2.25
C LEU A 67 5.39 -7.74 -1.64
N ALA A 68 5.80 -8.65 -0.77
CA ALA A 68 7.13 -8.63 -0.16
C ALA A 68 8.23 -8.78 -1.22
N ALA A 69 8.10 -9.73 -2.15
CA ALA A 69 9.05 -9.96 -3.24
C ALA A 69 9.17 -8.73 -4.17
N LEU A 70 8.04 -8.07 -4.47
CA LEU A 70 8.05 -6.83 -5.25
C LEU A 70 8.84 -5.73 -4.55
N LYS A 71 8.72 -5.61 -3.22
CA LYS A 71 9.33 -4.53 -2.44
C LYS A 71 10.76 -4.81 -2.02
N SER A 72 11.23 -6.06 -2.11
CA SER A 72 12.63 -6.42 -1.85
C SER A 72 13.57 -6.19 -3.04
N SER A 73 13.07 -6.29 -4.28
CA SER A 73 13.87 -6.09 -5.49
C SER A 73 13.94 -4.61 -5.91
N PRO A 74 15.13 -4.03 -6.14
CA PRO A 74 15.29 -2.67 -6.66
C PRO A 74 14.58 -2.41 -7.98
N GLU A 75 14.48 -3.42 -8.84
CA GLU A 75 13.88 -3.33 -10.17
C GLU A 75 12.35 -3.18 -10.11
N SER A 76 11.71 -3.72 -9.06
CA SER A 76 10.26 -3.73 -8.88
C SER A 76 9.72 -2.90 -7.72
N ARG A 77 10.54 -2.55 -6.72
CA ARG A 77 10.07 -1.91 -5.47
C ARG A 77 9.34 -0.60 -5.69
N ASP A 78 9.71 0.13 -6.74
CA ASP A 78 9.09 1.41 -7.09
C ASP A 78 7.82 1.30 -7.93
N ILE A 79 7.44 0.12 -8.37
CA ILE A 79 6.17 -0.09 -9.07
C ILE A 79 5.03 0.19 -8.08
N PRO A 80 4.06 1.08 -8.43
CA PRO A 80 2.87 1.31 -7.62
C PRO A 80 2.07 0.02 -7.48
N VAL A 81 1.68 -0.31 -6.25
CA VAL A 81 0.84 -1.49 -5.96
C VAL A 81 -0.43 -1.02 -5.29
N LEU A 82 -1.59 -1.37 -5.88
CA LEU A 82 -2.90 -1.24 -5.28
C LEU A 82 -3.33 -2.62 -4.76
N PRO A 83 -3.25 -2.88 -3.44
CA PRO A 83 -3.82 -4.09 -2.88
C PRO A 83 -5.34 -4.04 -2.97
N VAL A 84 -5.91 -5.17 -3.37
CA VAL A 84 -7.35 -5.38 -3.46
C VAL A 84 -7.73 -6.68 -2.78
N PHE A 85 -8.95 -6.73 -2.27
CA PHE A 85 -9.59 -7.98 -1.91
C PHE A 85 -10.47 -8.42 -3.07
N LEU A 86 -10.15 -9.58 -3.67
CA LEU A 86 -11.04 -10.23 -4.61
C LEU A 86 -11.78 -11.37 -3.92
N SER A 87 -13.10 -11.45 -4.09
CA SER A 87 -13.87 -12.60 -3.64
C SER A 87 -13.43 -13.88 -4.37
N GLU A 88 -13.92 -15.03 -3.93
CA GLU A 88 -13.67 -16.31 -4.61
C GLU A 88 -14.04 -16.25 -6.10
N ARG A 89 -15.10 -15.49 -6.45
CA ARG A 89 -15.59 -15.28 -7.81
C ARG A 89 -14.99 -14.06 -8.52
N GLY A 90 -13.95 -13.43 -7.96
CA GLY A 90 -13.27 -12.30 -8.59
C GLY A 90 -13.98 -10.94 -8.46
N ARG A 91 -15.02 -10.83 -7.63
CA ARG A 91 -15.63 -9.51 -7.34
C ARG A 91 -14.71 -8.70 -6.44
N ILE A 92 -14.64 -7.39 -6.68
CA ILE A 92 -13.83 -6.47 -5.89
C ILE A 92 -14.56 -6.17 -4.58
N GLY A 93 -14.11 -6.76 -3.49
CA GLY A 93 -14.68 -6.50 -2.17
C GLY A 93 -14.12 -5.22 -1.54
N GLY A 94 -12.86 -4.87 -1.83
CA GLY A 94 -12.24 -3.66 -1.31
C GLY A 94 -10.93 -3.32 -2.01
N ALA A 95 -10.55 -2.06 -1.92
CA ALA A 95 -9.27 -1.53 -2.42
C ALA A 95 -8.60 -0.70 -1.32
N PHE A 96 -7.29 -0.83 -1.18
CA PHE A 96 -6.53 -0.24 -0.08
C PHE A 96 -5.46 0.71 -0.60
N PRO A 97 -5.85 1.91 -1.08
CA PRO A 97 -4.90 2.85 -1.63
C PRO A 97 -4.00 3.38 -0.51
N VAL A 98 -2.71 3.10 -0.59
CA VAL A 98 -1.68 3.63 0.31
C VAL A 98 -0.64 4.38 -0.50
N ALA A 99 0.07 5.31 0.13
CA ALA A 99 1.14 6.06 -0.51
C ALA A 99 2.31 5.15 -0.92
N GLY A 100 2.56 4.09 -0.16
CA GLY A 100 3.55 3.09 -0.50
C GLY A 100 3.75 2.02 0.56
N PHE A 101 4.68 1.13 0.29
CA PHE A 101 5.11 0.05 1.17
C PHE A 101 6.62 0.09 1.33
N PHE A 102 7.09 -0.16 2.55
CA PHE A 102 8.50 -0.36 2.85
C PHE A 102 8.70 -1.69 3.57
N LEU A 103 9.81 -2.36 3.32
CA LEU A 103 10.21 -3.53 4.10
C LEU A 103 10.97 -3.10 5.36
N THR A 104 10.86 -3.92 6.40
CA THR A 104 11.68 -3.83 7.62
C THR A 104 12.70 -4.97 7.64
N PRO A 105 13.97 -4.74 8.03
CA PRO A 105 14.54 -3.45 8.44
C PRO A 105 14.55 -2.44 7.28
N ILE A 106 14.29 -1.17 7.58
CA ILE A 106 14.10 -0.18 6.53
C ILE A 106 15.42 0.15 5.85
N ASN A 107 15.39 0.22 4.52
CA ASN A 107 16.49 0.80 3.76
C ASN A 107 16.33 2.32 3.79
N THR A 108 17.20 2.99 4.54
CA THR A 108 17.13 4.45 4.81
C THR A 108 17.37 5.27 3.55
N ASP A 109 18.29 4.84 2.68
CA ASP A 109 18.58 5.53 1.42
C ASP A 109 17.38 5.47 0.49
N HIS A 110 16.77 4.29 0.37
CA HIS A 110 15.56 4.12 -0.42
C HIS A 110 14.37 4.90 0.15
N LEU A 111 14.24 4.96 1.49
CA LEU A 111 13.21 5.78 2.13
C LEU A 111 13.38 7.26 1.76
N ALA A 112 14.58 7.81 1.90
CA ALA A 112 14.89 9.20 1.57
C ALA A 112 14.63 9.48 0.09
N GLU A 113 15.16 8.64 -0.81
CA GLU A 113 14.95 8.75 -2.27
C GLU A 113 13.45 8.74 -2.60
N LYS A 114 12.69 7.83 -1.98
CA LYS A 114 11.26 7.70 -2.26
C LYS A 114 10.48 8.93 -1.82
N LEU A 115 10.74 9.43 -0.62
CA LEU A 115 10.09 10.63 -0.12
C LEU A 115 10.43 11.85 -0.98
N ALA A 116 11.69 11.99 -1.41
CA ALA A 116 12.11 13.05 -2.32
C ALA A 116 11.40 12.98 -3.68
N VAL A 117 11.34 11.80 -4.32
CA VAL A 117 10.63 11.61 -5.61
C VAL A 117 9.13 11.91 -5.48
N MET A 118 8.55 11.71 -4.30
CA MET A 118 7.16 12.04 -4.02
C MET A 118 6.93 13.51 -3.64
N GLY A 119 7.97 14.34 -3.57
CA GLY A 119 7.90 15.73 -3.13
C GLY A 119 7.52 15.86 -1.64
N LEU A 120 7.82 14.84 -0.84
CA LEU A 120 7.41 14.77 0.56
C LEU A 120 8.52 15.19 1.53
N SER A 121 9.76 15.42 1.07
CA SER A 121 10.87 15.80 1.94
C SER A 121 11.45 17.18 1.65
N GLU A 122 11.02 17.86 0.59
CA GLU A 122 11.58 19.16 0.16
C GLU A 122 11.43 20.24 1.25
N ASP A 123 10.29 20.20 1.95
CA ASP A 123 9.88 21.19 2.95
C ASP A 123 10.21 20.77 4.39
N ALA A 124 10.78 19.58 4.60
CA ALA A 124 10.90 18.98 5.94
C ALA A 124 11.81 19.79 6.86
N ASP A 125 12.95 20.27 6.35
CA ASP A 125 13.93 21.07 7.11
C ASP A 125 13.46 22.51 7.38
N GLU A 126 12.56 23.06 6.55
CA GLU A 126 12.14 24.46 6.65
C GLU A 126 10.94 24.65 7.60
N TYR A 127 10.05 23.65 7.68
CA TYR A 127 8.75 23.79 8.35
C TYR A 127 8.56 22.90 9.59
N ASP A 128 9.62 22.34 10.16
CA ASP A 128 9.57 21.45 11.35
C ASP A 128 8.51 20.33 11.20
N LEU A 129 8.47 19.68 10.03
CA LEU A 129 7.40 18.74 9.70
C LEU A 129 7.45 17.49 10.61
N GLN A 130 6.28 16.99 10.97
CA GLN A 130 6.14 15.81 11.84
C GLN A 130 5.80 14.56 11.03
N ALA A 131 6.56 13.49 11.22
CA ALA A 131 6.23 12.15 10.76
C ALA A 131 5.68 11.32 11.91
N MET A 132 4.66 10.48 11.66
CA MET A 132 4.17 9.56 12.68
C MET A 132 4.52 8.11 12.36
N LEU A 133 5.05 7.39 13.35
CA LEU A 133 5.27 5.95 13.31
C LEU A 133 4.30 5.24 14.26
N VAL A 134 3.47 4.34 13.70
CA VAL A 134 2.50 3.54 14.45
C VAL A 134 2.92 2.07 14.44
N THR A 135 3.55 1.63 15.52
CA THR A 135 4.07 0.26 15.68
C THR A 135 3.99 -0.19 17.13
N ARG A 136 4.09 -1.49 17.41
CA ARG A 136 3.93 -1.99 18.80
C ARG A 136 5.00 -1.51 19.79
N LYS A 137 6.18 -1.09 19.31
CA LYS A 137 7.35 -0.81 20.18
C LYS A 137 8.26 0.32 19.70
N GLY A 138 7.85 1.10 18.69
CA GLY A 138 8.74 2.05 18.02
C GLY A 138 9.83 1.35 17.18
N ASP A 139 10.67 2.15 16.54
CA ASP A 139 11.84 1.72 15.77
C ASP A 139 12.88 2.85 15.77
N GLU A 140 13.99 2.65 16.48
CA GLU A 140 15.04 3.66 16.63
C GLU A 140 15.77 3.95 15.32
N VAL A 141 15.98 2.92 14.49
CA VAL A 141 16.65 3.07 13.19
C VAL A 141 15.76 3.89 12.26
N PHE A 142 14.46 3.58 12.25
CA PHE A 142 13.48 4.38 11.52
C PHE A 142 13.43 5.82 12.03
N GLY A 143 13.39 6.01 13.35
CA GLY A 143 13.34 7.35 13.96
C GLY A 143 14.55 8.20 13.61
N LYS A 144 15.75 7.60 13.63
CA LYS A 144 16.97 8.25 13.17
C LYS A 144 16.88 8.62 11.69
N ALA A 145 16.45 7.69 10.83
CA ALA A 145 16.32 7.94 9.40
C ALA A 145 15.36 9.10 9.10
N MET A 146 14.22 9.19 9.80
CA MET A 146 13.30 10.31 9.63
C MET A 146 13.90 11.64 10.11
N THR A 147 14.65 11.61 11.22
CA THR A 147 15.35 12.80 11.73
C THR A 147 16.43 13.27 10.76
N ASP A 148 17.18 12.34 10.16
CA ASP A 148 18.21 12.64 9.16
C ASP A 148 17.61 13.23 7.86
N ILE A 149 16.31 12.98 7.59
CA ILE A 149 15.55 13.57 6.47
C ILE A 149 14.93 14.93 6.85
N GLY A 150 14.99 15.35 8.11
CA GLY A 150 14.44 16.63 8.60
C GLY A 150 13.11 16.52 9.34
N PHE A 151 12.56 15.32 9.54
CA PHE A 151 11.29 15.14 10.26
C PHE A 151 11.48 14.95 11.76
N THR A 152 10.58 15.56 12.54
CA THR A 152 10.37 15.15 13.94
C THR A 152 9.48 13.91 14.00
N LEU A 153 9.82 12.92 14.82
CA LEU A 153 9.08 11.66 14.89
C LEU A 153 8.09 11.62 16.06
N LEU A 154 6.81 11.42 15.76
CA LEU A 154 5.77 11.05 16.71
C LEU A 154 5.59 9.53 16.73
N ASN A 155 5.59 8.94 17.93
CA ASN A 155 5.30 7.51 18.08
C ASN A 155 3.87 7.30 18.57
N ALA A 156 3.22 6.28 18.02
CA ALA A 156 1.98 5.71 18.55
C ALA A 156 2.10 4.18 18.60
N TYR A 157 1.45 3.56 19.58
CA TYR A 157 1.60 2.14 19.86
C TYR A 157 0.34 1.31 19.55
N SER A 158 -0.73 1.98 19.11
CA SER A 158 -1.97 1.38 18.63
C SER A 158 -2.64 2.26 17.57
N ALA A 159 -3.60 1.74 16.83
CA ALA A 159 -4.35 2.56 15.88
C ALA A 159 -5.22 3.60 16.59
N LYS A 160 -5.81 3.26 17.73
CA LYS A 160 -6.57 4.22 18.55
C LYS A 160 -5.72 5.44 18.94
N GLU A 161 -4.52 5.18 19.44
CA GLU A 161 -3.56 6.23 19.79
C GLU A 161 -3.10 7.00 18.55
N GLY A 162 -2.81 6.29 17.45
CA GLY A 162 -2.42 6.91 16.18
C GLY A 162 -3.50 7.85 15.63
N VAL A 163 -4.78 7.50 15.73
CA VAL A 163 -5.87 8.41 15.34
C VAL A 163 -5.89 9.64 16.25
N ALA A 164 -5.80 9.46 17.57
CA ALA A 164 -5.83 10.58 18.51
C ALA A 164 -4.69 11.57 18.26
N ILE A 165 -3.45 11.08 18.15
CA ILE A 165 -2.27 11.90 17.85
C ILE A 165 -2.42 12.56 16.48
N ALA A 166 -2.82 11.82 15.44
CA ALA A 166 -2.96 12.38 14.10
C ALA A 166 -4.00 13.51 14.03
N THR A 167 -5.08 13.42 14.81
CA THR A 167 -6.11 14.47 14.85
C THR A 167 -5.71 15.74 15.59
N ILE A 168 -4.70 15.68 16.46
CA ILE A 168 -4.22 16.82 17.26
C ILE A 168 -2.99 17.45 16.62
N ASN A 169 -2.04 16.61 16.21
CA ASN A 169 -0.73 17.03 15.73
C ASN A 169 -0.66 17.23 14.22
N HIS A 170 -1.61 16.66 13.46
CA HIS A 170 -1.65 16.74 12.00
C HIS A 170 -0.30 16.37 11.34
N PRO A 171 0.22 15.15 11.58
CA PRO A 171 1.48 14.74 11.00
C PRO A 171 1.43 14.82 9.49
N PHE A 172 2.52 15.25 8.88
CA PHE A 172 2.64 15.42 7.45
C PHE A 172 2.56 14.08 6.71
N LEU A 173 2.99 12.99 7.35
CA LEU A 173 2.94 11.64 6.82
C LEU A 173 2.86 10.59 7.94
N ILE A 174 2.34 9.41 7.62
CA ILE A 174 2.11 8.31 8.58
C ILE A 174 2.72 7.02 8.05
N PHE A 175 3.50 6.35 8.89
CA PHE A 175 4.01 5.00 8.69
C PHE A 175 3.40 4.06 9.72
N THR A 176 3.02 2.86 9.32
CA THR A 176 2.47 1.88 10.27
C THR A 176 2.87 0.44 9.98
N SER A 177 3.09 -0.36 11.03
CA SER A 177 3.13 -1.81 10.88
C SER A 177 1.77 -2.33 10.40
N PHE A 178 1.75 -3.35 9.55
CA PHE A 178 0.48 -3.92 9.09
C PHE A 178 -0.41 -4.45 10.24
N MET A 179 0.18 -5.16 11.21
CA MET A 179 -0.54 -5.70 12.37
C MET A 179 -0.29 -4.87 13.63
N LEU A 180 -1.29 -4.13 14.08
CA LEU A 180 -1.26 -3.39 15.35
C LEU A 180 -1.89 -4.24 16.47
N PRO A 181 -1.84 -3.80 17.75
CA PRO A 181 -2.48 -4.52 18.85
C PRO A 181 -4.02 -4.54 18.73
N ASP A 182 -4.62 -3.52 18.13
CA ASP A 182 -6.07 -3.27 18.16
C ASP A 182 -6.74 -3.24 16.77
N SER A 183 -5.98 -3.34 15.68
CA SER A 183 -6.48 -3.34 14.30
C SER A 183 -5.38 -3.67 13.27
N SER A 184 -5.78 -3.85 12.02
CA SER A 184 -4.85 -3.81 10.88
C SER A 184 -4.57 -2.38 10.40
N ALA A 185 -3.51 -2.21 9.61
CA ALA A 185 -3.18 -0.93 8.97
C ALA A 185 -4.32 -0.39 8.10
N PHE A 186 -5.08 -1.25 7.41
CA PHE A 186 -6.20 -0.80 6.59
C PHE A 186 -7.40 -0.37 7.41
N GLU A 187 -7.72 -1.07 8.51
CA GLU A 187 -8.73 -0.59 9.46
C GLU A 187 -8.33 0.73 10.11
N PHE A 188 -7.04 0.90 10.45
CA PHE A 188 -6.50 2.15 10.94
C PHE A 188 -6.67 3.27 9.90
N GLN A 189 -6.34 3.01 8.64
CA GLN A 189 -6.52 3.97 7.56
C GLN A 189 -7.99 4.38 7.38
N GLU A 190 -8.92 3.44 7.43
CA GLU A 190 -10.36 3.75 7.36
C GLU A 190 -10.81 4.62 8.53
N ARG A 191 -10.27 4.44 9.74
CA ARG A 191 -10.55 5.32 10.89
C ARG A 191 -10.01 6.74 10.67
N LEU A 192 -8.82 6.90 10.08
CA LEU A 192 -8.27 8.22 9.74
C LEU A 192 -9.16 8.93 8.71
N LYS A 193 -9.67 8.22 7.70
CA LYS A 193 -10.54 8.81 6.67
C LYS A 193 -11.84 9.41 7.19
N LEU A 194 -12.28 9.05 8.40
CA LEU A 194 -13.46 9.64 9.05
C LEU A 194 -13.26 11.12 9.43
N TYR A 195 -12.02 11.59 9.51
CA TYR A 195 -11.69 12.95 9.94
C TYR A 195 -11.12 13.78 8.78
N PRO A 196 -11.72 14.95 8.44
CA PRO A 196 -11.26 15.79 7.34
C PRO A 196 -9.78 16.19 7.41
N GLN A 197 -9.25 16.35 8.62
CA GLN A 197 -7.87 16.75 8.88
C GLN A 197 -6.83 15.63 8.67
N THR A 198 -7.23 14.36 8.66
CA THR A 198 -6.29 13.22 8.52
C THR A 198 -6.52 12.38 7.27
N ARG A 199 -7.69 12.50 6.62
CA ARG A 199 -8.09 11.67 5.46
C ARG A 199 -7.18 11.75 4.23
N ASN A 200 -6.37 12.81 4.12
CA ASN A 200 -5.47 13.04 2.99
C ASN A 200 -3.99 12.88 3.35
N ILE A 201 -3.65 12.55 4.60
CA ILE A 201 -2.26 12.37 5.00
C ILE A 201 -1.66 11.15 4.26
N PRO A 202 -0.51 11.28 3.59
CA PRO A 202 0.22 10.16 3.00
C PRO A 202 0.42 9.03 4.01
N PHE A 203 -0.07 7.84 3.66
CA PHE A 203 -0.11 6.68 4.55
C PHE A 203 0.72 5.54 3.97
N PHE A 204 1.76 5.12 4.69
CA PHE A 204 2.70 4.09 4.28
C PHE A 204 2.60 2.87 5.20
N VAL A 205 2.73 1.68 4.62
CA VAL A 205 2.69 0.42 5.38
C VAL A 205 4.07 -0.22 5.41
N LEU A 206 4.52 -0.55 6.63
CA LEU A 206 5.74 -1.29 6.91
C LEU A 206 5.41 -2.80 6.94
N LEU A 207 6.08 -3.54 6.08
CA LEU A 207 5.97 -4.99 5.95
C LEU A 207 7.26 -5.65 6.43
N LYS A 208 7.16 -6.86 6.99
CA LYS A 208 8.36 -7.65 7.26
C LYS A 208 8.85 -8.27 5.97
N ASP A 209 10.17 -8.22 5.74
CA ASP A 209 10.81 -8.92 4.62
C ASP A 209 10.46 -10.42 4.63
N THR A 210 10.53 -11.03 5.82
CA THR A 210 10.05 -12.40 6.04
C THR A 210 8.83 -12.41 6.95
N THR A 211 7.69 -12.85 6.42
CA THR A 211 6.45 -13.07 7.17
C THR A 211 6.15 -14.57 7.20
N LYS A 212 5.87 -15.13 8.38
CA LYS A 212 5.54 -16.57 8.48
C LYS A 212 4.19 -16.83 7.82
N GLU A 213 3.98 -18.06 7.37
CA GLU A 213 2.72 -18.43 6.70
C GLU A 213 1.48 -18.16 7.57
N GLY A 214 1.54 -18.50 8.86
CA GLY A 214 0.47 -18.18 9.80
C GLY A 214 0.21 -16.67 9.96
N GLU A 215 1.24 -15.83 9.84
CA GLU A 215 1.07 -14.37 9.85
C GLU A 215 0.42 -13.89 8.55
N ARG A 216 0.84 -14.38 7.37
CA ARG A 216 0.19 -14.06 6.08
C ARG A 216 -1.30 -14.41 6.08
N ILE A 217 -1.64 -15.60 6.59
CA ILE A 217 -3.03 -16.03 6.74
C ILE A 217 -3.80 -15.08 7.66
N ALA A 218 -3.21 -14.67 8.79
CA ALA A 218 -3.83 -13.73 9.71
C ALA A 218 -4.06 -12.35 9.05
N MET A 219 -3.12 -11.89 8.23
CA MET A 219 -3.25 -10.66 7.46
C MET A 219 -4.41 -10.74 6.47
N SER A 220 -4.47 -11.79 5.64
CA SER A 220 -5.57 -11.98 4.69
C SER A 220 -6.94 -12.07 5.36
N ARG A 221 -7.04 -12.73 6.51
CA ARG A 221 -8.28 -12.79 7.32
C ARG A 221 -8.68 -11.44 7.89
N SER A 222 -7.71 -10.62 8.32
CA SER A 222 -7.99 -9.27 8.80
C SER A 222 -8.58 -8.40 7.69
N VAL A 223 -8.03 -8.48 6.48
CA VAL A 223 -8.59 -7.80 5.29
C VAL A 223 -9.99 -8.30 4.97
N GLU A 224 -10.22 -9.62 5.01
CA GLU A 224 -11.55 -10.20 4.82
C GLU A 224 -12.58 -9.65 5.82
N SER A 225 -12.23 -9.57 7.11
CA SER A 225 -13.10 -9.02 8.15
C SER A 225 -13.46 -7.55 7.92
N LEU A 226 -12.55 -6.77 7.32
CA LEU A 226 -12.79 -5.37 6.98
C LEU A 226 -13.80 -5.25 5.82
N VAL A 227 -13.68 -6.13 4.82
CA VAL A 227 -14.45 -6.11 3.57
C VAL A 227 -15.85 -6.71 3.70
N ARG A 228 -16.08 -7.64 4.64
CA ARG A 228 -17.40 -8.25 4.90
C ARG A 228 -18.54 -7.24 5.17
N LYS A 229 -18.20 -5.96 5.38
CA LYS A 229 -19.14 -4.88 5.69
C LYS A 229 -19.76 -4.25 4.43
N LYS A 230 -19.10 -4.30 3.26
CA LYS A 230 -19.58 -3.70 1.99
C LYS A 230 -18.72 -4.14 0.79
N GLU A 231 -19.34 -4.56 -0.32
CA GLU A 231 -18.64 -4.72 -1.61
C GLU A 231 -18.39 -3.35 -2.26
N LEU A 232 -17.22 -3.16 -2.89
CA LEU A 232 -16.86 -1.92 -3.54
C LEU A 232 -17.61 -1.78 -4.87
N THR A 233 -18.22 -0.62 -5.13
CA THR A 233 -18.80 -0.36 -6.45
C THR A 233 -17.70 -0.16 -7.49
N LYS A 234 -18.06 -0.29 -8.78
CA LYS A 234 -17.15 0.01 -9.89
C LYS A 234 -16.61 1.44 -9.78
N GLU A 235 -17.48 2.42 -9.52
CA GLU A 235 -17.11 3.83 -9.41
C GLU A 235 -16.14 4.07 -8.25
N GLU A 236 -16.40 3.43 -7.10
CA GLU A 236 -15.52 3.49 -5.93
C GLU A 236 -14.14 2.88 -6.23
N PHE A 237 -14.09 1.73 -6.91
CA PHE A 237 -12.84 1.10 -7.34
C PHE A 237 -12.04 1.98 -8.30
N LEU A 238 -12.70 2.51 -9.34
CA LEU A 238 -12.04 3.36 -10.34
C LEU A 238 -11.61 4.70 -9.75
N GLY A 239 -12.26 5.16 -8.68
CA GLY A 239 -11.84 6.31 -7.89
C GLY A 239 -10.42 6.18 -7.33
N CYS A 240 -9.92 4.96 -7.11
CA CYS A 240 -8.55 4.72 -6.63
C CYS A 240 -7.46 5.05 -7.67
N PHE A 241 -7.81 5.14 -8.97
CA PHE A 241 -6.85 5.41 -10.06
C PHE A 241 -6.85 6.86 -10.52
N ARG A 242 -7.78 7.68 -10.02
CA ARG A 242 -7.83 9.10 -10.37
C ARG A 242 -6.76 9.83 -9.57
N ARG A 243 -5.86 10.54 -10.25
CA ARG A 243 -4.93 11.47 -9.59
C ARG A 243 -5.76 12.46 -8.78
N LYS A 244 -5.48 12.55 -7.47
CA LYS A 244 -5.89 13.67 -6.62
C LYS A 244 -4.74 14.66 -6.56
#